data_AF-A0A933WJN5-F1
#
_entry.id   AF-A0A933WJN5-F1
#
_cell.length_a   1.000
_cell.length_b   1.000
_cell.length_c   1.000
_cell.angle_alpha   90.00
_cell.angle_beta   90.00
_cell.angle_gamma   90.00
#
_symmetry.space_group_name_H-M   'P 1'
#
loop_
_entity.id
_entity.type
_entity.pdbx_description
1 polymer ?
#
loop_
_entity_poly.entity_id
_entity_poly.type
_entity_poly.pdbx_seq_one_letter_code
_entity_poly.pdbx_strand_id
1 'polypeptide(L)'
;GGMLWACMNYDGDVMSDMVASGFGSLGLMTSVLLSPDGKYEYEAAHGTVMRHYREYLKGNPTSTNSVASIFAWAGAIAKRGELDGTPEVVRFARTLEKAVIDTIEGGVMTKDLKLIAEPPVEKYALTEEFIDAVADKMTND
;
A
#
# COMPACT_ATOMS: atom_id res chain seq x y z
N GLY A 1 17.32 7.50 7.87
CA GLY A 1 15.92 7.84 7.55
C GLY A 1 15.33 8.71 8.65
N GLY A 2 14.03 9.00 8.60
CA GLY A 2 13.32 9.73 9.66
C GLY A 2 13.23 11.25 9.51
N MET A 3 13.61 11.80 8.35
CA MET A 3 13.43 13.23 8.02
C MET A 3 12.39 13.42 6.91
N LEU A 4 11.80 14.62 6.81
CA LEU A 4 11.09 15.06 5.61
C LEU A 4 12.09 15.66 4.62
N TRP A 5 12.25 15.03 3.46
CA TRP A 5 13.04 15.59 2.37
C TRP A 5 12.14 16.39 1.45
N ALA A 6 12.23 17.73 1.54
CA ALA A 6 11.52 18.62 0.64
C ALA A 6 12.25 18.71 -0.71
N CYS A 7 11.54 18.37 -1.80
CA CYS A 7 12.06 18.39 -3.16
C CYS A 7 11.23 19.34 -4.03
N MET A 8 11.86 19.90 -5.08
CA MET A 8 11.08 20.52 -6.17
C MET A 8 10.30 19.44 -6.92
N ASN A 9 9.30 19.82 -7.72
CA ASN A 9 8.38 18.86 -8.35
C ASN A 9 9.08 17.70 -9.09
N TYR A 10 9.98 18.01 -10.03
CA TYR A 10 10.71 16.99 -10.79
C TYR A 10 11.67 16.18 -9.90
N ASP A 11 12.36 16.82 -8.97
CA ASP A 11 13.25 16.13 -8.05
C ASP A 11 12.44 15.18 -7.14
N GLY A 12 11.24 15.58 -6.74
CA GLY A 12 10.32 14.81 -5.92
C GLY A 12 9.90 13.53 -6.63
N ASP A 13 9.43 13.64 -7.88
CA ASP A 13 9.01 12.52 -8.73
C ASP A 13 10.13 11.47 -8.90
N VAL A 14 11.35 11.91 -9.21
CA VAL A 14 12.50 10.99 -9.39
C VAL A 14 12.99 10.42 -8.05
N MET A 15 13.11 11.25 -7.02
CA MET A 15 13.69 10.82 -5.75
C MET A 15 12.71 9.98 -4.93
N SER A 16 11.40 10.16 -5.06
CA SER A 16 10.41 9.30 -4.40
C SER A 16 10.52 7.86 -4.88
N ASP A 17 10.67 7.65 -6.19
CA ASP A 17 10.87 6.31 -6.78
C ASP A 17 12.19 5.69 -6.34
N MET A 18 13.28 6.49 -6.34
CA MET A 18 14.59 6.04 -5.84
C MET A 18 14.50 5.61 -4.37
N VAL A 19 13.85 6.41 -3.53
CA VAL A 19 13.68 6.10 -2.10
C VAL A 19 12.78 4.88 -1.92
N ALA A 20 11.64 4.80 -2.61
CA ALA A 20 10.73 3.66 -2.55
C ALA A 20 11.41 2.34 -2.92
N SER A 21 12.18 2.34 -4.02
CA SER A 21 12.98 1.18 -4.40
C SER A 21 14.10 0.86 -3.41
N GLY A 22 14.71 1.88 -2.79
CA GLY A 22 15.71 1.69 -1.75
C GLY A 22 15.17 1.08 -0.46
N PHE A 23 13.88 1.31 -0.16
CA PHE A 23 13.17 0.67 0.96
C PHE A 23 12.58 -0.70 0.62
N GLY A 24 12.53 -1.09 -0.66
CA GLY A 24 12.09 -2.41 -1.08
C GLY A 24 11.28 -2.39 -2.39
N SER A 25 9.97 -2.21 -2.27
CA SER A 25 9.03 -2.21 -3.41
C SER A 25 8.25 -0.91 -3.45
N LEU A 26 8.01 -0.37 -4.66
CA LEU A 26 7.07 0.75 -4.86
C LEU A 26 5.65 0.42 -4.37
N GLY A 27 5.30 -0.88 -4.29
CA GLY A 27 4.03 -1.33 -3.73
C GLY A 27 3.84 -1.01 -2.24
N LEU A 28 4.92 -0.64 -1.52
CA LEU A 28 4.90 -0.28 -0.10
C LEU A 28 4.90 1.23 0.15
N MET A 29 4.87 2.07 -0.90
CA MET A 29 4.91 3.52 -0.76
C MET A 29 3.50 4.11 -0.70
N THR A 30 3.25 4.96 0.29
CA THR A 30 2.02 5.78 0.38
C THR A 30 2.28 7.16 -0.23
N SER A 31 1.25 7.76 -0.86
CA SER A 31 1.31 9.13 -1.36
C SER A 31 0.11 9.93 -0.84
N VAL A 32 0.38 11.14 -0.35
CA VAL A 32 -0.63 12.06 0.16
C VAL A 32 -0.31 13.47 -0.31
N LEU A 33 -1.25 14.07 -1.04
CA LEU A 33 -1.21 15.49 -1.40
C LEU A 33 -1.95 16.29 -0.32
N LEU A 34 -1.26 17.29 0.22
CA LEU A 34 -1.80 18.26 1.18
C LEU A 34 -1.84 19.64 0.52
N SER A 35 -3.02 20.25 0.47
CA SER A 35 -3.17 21.62 0.00
C SER A 35 -2.96 22.65 1.12
N PRO A 36 -2.63 23.91 0.79
CA PRO A 36 -2.49 24.98 1.79
C PRO A 36 -3.78 25.28 2.57
N ASP A 37 -4.95 25.00 1.99
CA ASP A 37 -6.26 25.15 2.65
C ASP A 37 -6.68 23.90 3.45
N GLY A 38 -5.76 22.94 3.66
CA GLY A 38 -5.96 21.79 4.52
C GLY A 38 -6.84 20.69 3.92
N LYS A 39 -6.90 20.60 2.58
CA LYS A 39 -7.49 19.45 1.88
C LYS A 39 -6.44 18.36 1.70
N TYR A 40 -6.92 17.13 1.67
CA TYR A 40 -6.11 15.94 1.57
C TYR A 40 -6.57 15.09 0.39
N GLU A 41 -5.62 14.60 -0.39
CA GLU A 41 -5.83 13.60 -1.43
C GLU A 41 -4.86 12.45 -1.19
N TYR A 42 -5.38 11.22 -1.16
CA TYR A 42 -4.61 10.01 -0.90
C TYR A 42 -4.59 9.18 -2.17
N GLU A 43 -3.41 8.72 -2.57
CA GLU A 43 -3.21 7.94 -3.78
C GLU A 43 -2.16 6.84 -3.57
N ALA A 44 -2.15 5.86 -4.47
CA ALA A 44 -1.05 4.93 -4.58
C ALA A 44 0.08 5.57 -5.39
N ALA A 45 1.32 5.52 -4.90
CA ALA A 45 2.46 6.16 -5.58
C ALA A 45 2.83 5.48 -6.91
N HIS A 46 2.36 4.25 -7.15
CA HIS A 46 2.66 3.53 -8.38
C HIS A 46 1.68 3.85 -9.52
N GLY A 47 2.12 3.68 -10.77
CA GLY A 47 1.24 3.76 -11.94
C GLY A 47 0.25 2.60 -12.08
N THR A 48 -0.45 2.53 -13.22
CA THR A 48 -1.56 1.59 -13.46
C THR A 48 -1.17 0.12 -13.66
N VAL A 49 0.12 -0.23 -13.50
CA VAL A 49 0.65 -1.60 -13.65
C VAL A 49 0.22 -2.26 -14.98
N MET A 50 0.34 -1.51 -16.09
CA MET A 50 -0.21 -1.89 -17.40
C MET A 50 0.22 -3.29 -17.89
N ARG A 51 1.42 -3.74 -17.53
CA ARG A 51 1.89 -5.10 -17.86
C ARG A 51 1.02 -6.17 -17.21
N HIS A 52 0.68 -6.03 -15.93
CA HIS A 52 -0.18 -6.97 -15.23
C HIS A 52 -1.60 -6.91 -15.78
N TYR A 53 -2.10 -5.71 -16.08
CA TYR A 53 -3.42 -5.55 -16.71
C TYR A 53 -3.54 -6.30 -18.05
N ARG A 54 -2.48 -6.29 -18.89
CA ARG A 54 -2.46 -7.08 -20.14
C ARG A 54 -2.48 -8.60 -19.91
N GLU A 55 -1.90 -9.09 -18.82
CA GLU A 55 -1.96 -10.51 -18.46
C GLU A 55 -3.35 -10.89 -17.94
N TYR A 56 -3.94 -10.03 -17.10
CA TYR A 56 -5.32 -10.16 -16.66
C TYR A 56 -6.30 -10.25 -17.86
N LEU A 57 -6.16 -9.40 -18.88
CA LEU A 57 -7.01 -9.44 -20.09
C LEU A 57 -6.88 -10.74 -20.89
N LYS A 58 -5.80 -11.51 -20.71
CA LYS A 58 -5.61 -12.84 -21.32
C LYS A 58 -6.17 -13.97 -20.45
N GLY A 59 -6.69 -13.67 -19.25
CA GLY A 59 -7.10 -14.65 -18.26
C GLY A 59 -5.95 -15.24 -17.43
N ASN A 60 -4.75 -14.65 -17.50
CA ASN A 60 -3.63 -15.10 -16.70
C ASN A 60 -3.70 -14.51 -15.28
N PRO A 61 -3.38 -15.30 -14.24
CA PRO A 61 -3.35 -14.79 -12.87
C PRO A 61 -2.24 -13.76 -12.68
N THR A 62 -2.49 -12.76 -11.83
CA THR A 62 -1.51 -11.72 -11.47
C THR A 62 -1.24 -11.70 -9.97
N SER A 63 -0.01 -11.30 -9.62
CA SER A 63 0.39 -11.01 -8.24
C SER A 63 0.78 -9.53 -8.14
N THR A 64 -0.17 -8.66 -8.50
CA THR A 64 -0.09 -7.22 -8.30
C THR A 64 -0.26 -6.91 -6.82
N ASN A 65 0.67 -6.13 -6.26
CA ASN A 65 0.63 -5.69 -4.88
C ASN A 65 -0.44 -4.61 -4.68
N SER A 66 -1.40 -4.85 -3.78
CA SER A 66 -2.50 -3.93 -3.46
C SER A 66 -2.25 -3.07 -2.23
N VAL A 67 -1.10 -3.20 -1.56
CA VAL A 67 -0.77 -2.50 -0.30
C VAL A 67 -0.91 -0.99 -0.42
N ALA A 68 -0.23 -0.36 -1.40
CA ALA A 68 -0.32 1.10 -1.60
C ALA A 68 -1.76 1.57 -1.84
N SER A 69 -2.58 0.79 -2.57
CA SER A 69 -3.99 1.11 -2.80
C SER A 69 -4.83 0.99 -1.53
N ILE A 70 -4.60 -0.05 -0.71
CA ILE A 70 -5.26 -0.22 0.58
C ILE A 70 -4.90 0.91 1.55
N PHE A 71 -3.62 1.30 1.61
CA PHE A 71 -3.16 2.39 2.48
C PHE A 71 -3.67 3.75 2.01
N ALA A 72 -3.87 3.97 0.71
CA ALA A 72 -4.53 5.17 0.22
C ALA A 72 -5.97 5.27 0.76
N TRP A 73 -6.73 4.17 0.70
CA TRP A 73 -8.08 4.10 1.28
C TRP A 73 -8.06 4.27 2.81
N ALA A 74 -7.22 3.52 3.51
CA ALA A 74 -7.14 3.59 4.97
C ALA A 74 -6.75 5.00 5.44
N GLY A 75 -5.78 5.63 4.78
CA GLY A 75 -5.38 7.01 5.06
C GLY A 75 -6.53 8.01 4.85
N ALA A 76 -7.27 7.90 3.75
CA ALA A 76 -8.43 8.74 3.47
C ALA A 76 -9.56 8.54 4.50
N ILE A 77 -9.86 7.28 4.86
CA ILE A 77 -10.88 6.92 5.86
C ILE A 77 -10.49 7.47 7.23
N ALA A 78 -9.24 7.24 7.67
CA ALA A 78 -8.72 7.76 8.93
C ALA A 78 -8.83 9.28 8.96
N LYS A 79 -8.42 9.96 7.89
CA LYS A 79 -8.45 11.42 7.84
C LYS A 79 -9.86 11.98 7.89
N ARG A 80 -10.80 11.36 7.18
CA ARG A 80 -12.22 11.72 7.27
C ARG A 80 -12.74 11.52 8.70
N GLY A 81 -12.39 10.40 9.32
CA GLY A 81 -12.76 10.09 10.69
C GLY A 81 -12.25 11.11 11.71
N GLU A 82 -11.00 11.58 11.56
CA GLU A 82 -10.42 12.65 12.37
C GLU A 82 -11.20 13.97 12.23
N LEU A 83 -11.49 14.37 10.99
CA LEU A 83 -12.20 15.63 10.71
C LEU A 83 -13.64 15.62 11.21
N ASP A 84 -14.30 14.45 11.22
CA ASP A 84 -15.68 14.29 11.68
C ASP A 84 -15.78 13.96 13.17
N GLY A 85 -14.66 13.74 13.88
CA GLY A 85 -14.67 13.31 15.28
C GLY A 85 -15.29 11.92 15.47
N THR A 86 -15.11 11.01 14.50
CA THR A 86 -15.66 9.65 14.52
C THR A 86 -14.55 8.62 14.79
N PRO A 87 -14.18 8.37 16.06
CA PRO A 87 -13.02 7.54 16.41
C PRO A 87 -13.14 6.09 15.94
N GLU A 88 -14.36 5.55 15.77
CA GLU A 88 -14.55 4.20 15.23
C GLU A 88 -14.14 4.08 13.76
N VAL A 89 -14.31 5.16 12.98
CA VAL A 89 -13.87 5.21 11.58
C VAL A 89 -12.35 5.19 11.51
N VAL A 90 -11.70 5.96 12.38
CA VAL A 90 -10.23 5.96 12.52
C VAL A 90 -9.75 4.58 12.96
N ARG A 91 -10.41 3.96 13.94
CA ARG A 91 -10.08 2.62 14.44
C ARG A 91 -10.13 1.59 13.32
N PHE A 92 -11.21 1.59 12.52
CA PHE A 92 -11.33 0.69 11.37
C PHE A 92 -10.16 0.84 10.39
N ALA A 93 -9.79 2.07 10.03
CA ALA A 93 -8.67 2.32 9.13
C ALA A 93 -7.34 1.79 9.70
N ARG A 94 -7.07 2.00 10.99
CA ARG A 94 -5.86 1.48 11.65
C ARG A 94 -5.86 -0.04 11.75
N THR A 95 -7.02 -0.66 11.97
CA THR A 95 -7.16 -2.12 11.94
C THR A 95 -6.86 -2.67 10.55
N LEU A 96 -7.33 -2.02 9.49
CA LEU A 96 -7.03 -2.41 8.12
C LEU A 96 -5.53 -2.29 7.79
N GLU A 97 -4.86 -1.19 8.17
CA GLU A 97 -3.41 -1.03 8.02
C GLU A 97 -2.64 -2.13 8.75
N LYS A 98 -3.03 -2.41 10.01
CA LYS A 98 -2.43 -3.47 10.82
C LYS A 98 -2.64 -4.84 10.18
N ALA A 99 -3.84 -5.15 9.71
CA ALA A 99 -4.13 -6.43 9.06
C ALA A 99 -3.23 -6.67 7.84
N VAL A 100 -2.97 -5.64 7.03
CA VAL A 100 -2.03 -5.75 5.90
C VAL A 100 -0.61 -6.08 6.36
N ILE A 101 -0.12 -5.40 7.41
CA ILE A 101 1.22 -5.64 7.97
C ILE A 101 1.29 -7.06 8.53
N ASP A 102 0.32 -7.45 9.36
CA ASP A 102 0.23 -8.78 9.97
C ASP A 102 0.18 -9.89 8.90
N THR A 103 -0.51 -9.67 7.77
CA THR A 103 -0.55 -10.61 6.64
C THR A 103 0.84 -10.80 6.01
N ILE A 104 1.57 -9.70 5.78
CA ILE A 104 2.92 -9.73 5.19
C ILE A 104 3.92 -10.37 6.16
N GLU A 105 3.93 -9.94 7.42
CA GLU A 105 4.82 -10.48 8.47
C GLU A 105 4.50 -11.93 8.81
N GLY A 106 3.24 -12.35 8.63
CA GLY A 106 2.81 -13.75 8.69
C GLY A 106 3.26 -14.61 7.49
N GLY A 107 3.97 -14.03 6.52
CA GLY A 107 4.54 -14.73 5.37
C GLY A 107 3.64 -14.79 4.14
N VAL A 108 2.48 -14.13 4.15
CA VAL A 108 1.58 -14.04 2.99
C VAL A 108 1.85 -12.72 2.28
N MET A 109 2.48 -12.78 1.10
CA MET A 109 2.91 -11.59 0.37
C MET A 109 2.87 -11.79 -1.14
N THR A 110 2.78 -10.69 -1.88
CA THR A 110 2.83 -10.71 -3.35
C THR A 110 4.24 -10.93 -3.88
N LYS A 111 4.33 -11.23 -5.18
CA LYS A 111 5.56 -11.66 -5.84
C LYS A 111 6.70 -10.65 -5.74
N ASP A 112 6.40 -9.35 -5.79
CA ASP A 112 7.37 -8.27 -5.64
C ASP A 112 8.04 -8.28 -4.26
N LEU A 113 7.28 -8.51 -3.19
CA LEU A 113 7.79 -8.59 -1.81
C LEU A 113 8.59 -9.86 -1.57
N LYS A 114 8.12 -11.00 -2.10
CA LYS A 114 8.83 -12.29 -2.01
C LYS A 114 10.29 -12.19 -2.47
N LEU A 115 10.57 -11.38 -3.50
CA LEU A 115 11.92 -11.25 -4.07
C LEU A 115 12.92 -10.56 -3.13
N ILE A 116 12.44 -9.84 -2.12
CA ILE A 116 13.25 -9.02 -1.21
C ILE A 116 13.05 -9.40 0.26
N ALA A 117 12.17 -10.37 0.55
CA ALA A 117 11.83 -10.76 1.92
C ALA A 117 12.98 -11.49 2.61
N GLU A 118 13.17 -11.17 3.90
CA GLU A 118 14.09 -11.85 4.80
C GLU A 118 13.36 -12.19 6.11
N PRO A 119 13.25 -13.48 6.50
CA PRO A 119 13.77 -14.66 5.80
C PRO A 119 13.06 -14.93 4.46
N PRO A 120 13.69 -15.70 3.54
CA PRO A 120 13.08 -16.02 2.25
C PRO A 120 11.75 -16.75 2.41
N VAL A 121 10.74 -16.33 1.66
CA VAL A 121 9.42 -16.99 1.61
C VAL A 121 9.32 -17.88 0.38
N GLU A 122 8.78 -19.10 0.52
CA GLU A 122 8.74 -20.07 -0.59
C GLU A 122 7.69 -19.75 -1.66
N LYS A 123 6.52 -19.25 -1.24
CA LYS A 123 5.37 -18.97 -2.10
C LYS A 123 5.03 -17.48 -2.09
N TYR A 124 4.31 -17.04 -3.11
CA TYR A 124 3.70 -15.71 -3.14
C TYR A 124 2.20 -15.89 -3.40
N ALA A 125 1.41 -14.94 -2.91
CA ALA A 125 -0.02 -14.88 -3.14
C ALA A 125 -0.34 -14.16 -4.46
N LEU A 126 -1.39 -14.59 -5.14
CA LEU A 126 -2.03 -13.80 -6.20
C LEU A 126 -2.72 -12.57 -5.61
N THR A 127 -3.11 -11.62 -6.46
CA THR A 127 -3.72 -10.35 -6.01
C THR A 127 -4.98 -10.58 -5.17
N GLU A 128 -5.86 -11.48 -5.60
CA GLU A 128 -7.10 -11.81 -4.87
C GLU A 128 -6.80 -12.55 -3.57
N GLU A 129 -5.93 -13.58 -3.61
CA GLU A 129 -5.52 -14.33 -2.42
C GLU A 129 -4.91 -13.44 -1.33
N PHE A 130 -4.14 -12.41 -1.72
CA PHE A 130 -3.59 -11.45 -0.77
C PHE A 130 -4.67 -10.58 -0.13
N ILE A 131 -5.64 -10.10 -0.91
CA ILE A 131 -6.77 -9.31 -0.40
C ILE A 131 -7.64 -10.15 0.54
N ASP A 132 -7.91 -11.41 0.17
CA ASP A 132 -8.67 -12.34 1.00
C ASP A 132 -7.95 -12.61 2.32
N ALA A 133 -6.63 -12.83 2.29
CA ALA A 133 -5.83 -13.04 3.50
C ALA A 133 -5.83 -11.80 4.43
N VAL A 134 -5.85 -10.58 3.87
CA VAL A 134 -6.01 -9.35 4.67
C VAL A 134 -7.39 -9.29 5.29
N ALA A 135 -8.44 -9.60 4.52
CA ALA A 135 -9.82 -9.61 5.01
C ALA A 135 -10.02 -10.64 6.14
N ASP A 136 -9.48 -11.85 5.98
CA ASP A 136 -9.48 -12.87 7.03
C ASP A 136 -8.80 -12.35 8.29
N LYS A 137 -7.69 -11.62 8.15
CA LYS A 137 -7.00 -11.04 9.31
C LYS A 137 -7.83 -9.98 10.04
N MET A 138 -8.61 -9.19 9.31
CA MET A 138 -9.53 -8.22 9.93
C MET A 138 -10.69 -8.84 10.69
N THR A 139 -11.13 -10.05 10.32
CA THR A 139 -12.28 -10.73 10.96
C THR A 139 -11.91 -11.53 12.21
N ASN A 140 -10.63 -11.86 12.37
CA ASN A 140 -10.13 -12.74 13.44
C ASN A 140 -9.46 -11.98 14.61
N ASP A 141 -9.46 -10.65 14.58
CA ASP A 141 -8.99 -9.73 15.64
C ASP A 141 -10.19 -9.02 16.30
#